data_AF-A0A1A6GBT6-F1
#
_entry.id   AF-A0A1A6GBT6-F1
#
_cell.length_a   1.000
_cell.length_b   1.000
_cell.length_c   1.000
_cell.angle_alpha   90.00
_cell.angle_beta   90.00
_cell.angle_gamma   90.00
#
_symmetry.space_group_name_H-M   'P 1'
#
loop_
_entity.id
_entity.type
_entity.pdbx_description
1 polymer ?
#
loop_
_entity_poly.entity_id
_entity_poly.type
_entity_poly.pdbx_seq_one_letter_code
_entity_poly.pdbx_strand_id
1 'polypeptide(L)'
;MLRSATMKVAIIFLSALALISLAGNTTANLASKKVNCDDALVGCPKIYDPVCGMDGITYSNECQLCFENRVKHSENMSKMLNTLSFDL
;
A
#
# COMPACT_ATOMS: atom_id res chain seq x y z
N MET A 1 11.19 31.61 40.29
CA MET A 1 10.43 30.41 39.87
C MET A 1 9.63 30.66 38.57
N LEU A 2 8.87 31.76 38.45
CA LEU A 2 7.93 32.01 37.33
C LEU A 2 8.57 32.28 35.94
N ARG A 3 9.79 32.86 35.87
CA ARG A 3 10.54 33.08 34.60
C ARG A 3 11.13 31.81 33.97
N SER A 4 11.36 30.75 34.75
CA SER A 4 11.88 29.47 34.25
C SER A 4 10.79 28.63 33.60
N ALA A 5 9.55 28.75 34.09
CA ALA A 5 8.38 28.05 33.55
C ALA A 5 8.02 28.57 32.15
N THR A 6 8.05 29.88 31.92
CA THR A 6 7.75 30.49 30.62
C THR A 6 8.74 30.10 29.53
N MET A 7 10.03 29.97 29.88
CA MET A 7 11.08 29.56 28.95
C MET A 7 10.95 28.09 28.52
N LYS A 8 10.56 27.19 29.44
CA LYS A 8 10.32 25.77 29.13
C LYS A 8 9.10 25.58 28.24
N VAL A 9 8.03 26.36 28.49
CA VAL A 9 6.82 26.34 27.66
C VAL A 9 7.15 26.73 26.22
N ALA A 10 7.94 27.80 26.02
CA ALA A 10 8.36 28.23 24.68
C ALA A 10 9.16 27.16 23.92
N ILE A 11 10.07 26.45 24.60
CA ILE A 11 10.87 25.37 23.99
C ILE A 11 9.99 24.19 23.54
N ILE A 12 9.01 23.80 24.36
CA ILE A 12 8.07 22.71 24.02
C ILE A 12 7.25 23.08 22.78
N PHE A 13 6.73 24.31 22.71
CA PHE A 13 5.99 24.80 21.55
C PHE A 13 6.83 24.82 20.26
N LEU A 14 8.08 25.28 20.33
CA LEU A 14 8.98 25.32 19.17
C LEU A 14 9.35 23.91 18.67
N SER A 15 9.58 22.98 19.60
CA SER A 15 9.88 21.58 19.24
C SER A 15 8.68 20.89 18.59
N ALA A 16 7.46 21.15 19.06
CA ALA A 16 6.24 20.63 18.47
C ALA A 16 6.00 21.17 17.04
N LEU A 17 6.27 22.46 16.81
CA LEU A 17 6.17 23.09 15.49
C LEU A 17 7.14 22.48 14.46
N ALA A 18 8.36 22.13 14.90
CA ALA A 18 9.35 21.48 14.03
C ALA A 18 8.94 20.05 13.62
N LEU A 19 8.23 19.32 14.49
CA LEU A 19 7.73 17.98 14.17
C LEU A 19 6.58 18.01 13.16
N ILE A 20 5.77 19.07 13.15
CA ILE A 20 4.65 19.23 12.20
C ILE A 20 5.16 19.38 10.75
N SER A 21 6.33 20.00 10.56
CA SER A 21 6.94 20.14 9.22
C SER A 21 7.54 18.84 8.65
N LEU A 22 7.72 17.78 9.45
CA LEU A 22 8.21 16.49 8.97
C LEU A 22 7.10 15.55 8.47
N ALA A 23 5.83 15.90 8.68
CA ALA A 23 4.70 15.26 8.02
C ALA A 23 4.58 15.79 6.58
N GLY A 24 5.58 15.49 5.75
CA GLY A 24 5.54 15.76 4.32
C GLY A 24 4.38 15.00 3.69
N ASN A 25 3.33 15.72 3.29
CA ASN A 25 2.17 15.15 2.62
C ASN A 25 2.55 14.87 1.15
N THR A 26 3.21 13.74 0.88
CA THR A 26 3.46 13.29 -0.49
C THR A 26 2.13 12.92 -1.13
N THR A 27 1.50 13.87 -1.81
CA THR A 27 0.41 13.59 -2.74
C THR A 27 1.04 12.91 -3.95
N ALA A 28 1.14 11.58 -3.88
CA ALA A 28 1.37 10.77 -5.07
C ALA A 28 0.17 11.00 -5.98
N ASN A 29 0.36 11.76 -7.06
CA ASN A 29 -0.59 11.82 -8.16
C ASN A 29 -0.53 10.45 -8.85
N LEU A 30 -1.19 9.45 -8.25
CA LEU A 30 -1.37 8.14 -8.84
C LEU A 30 -2.41 8.34 -9.93
N ALA A 31 -1.95 8.74 -11.11
CA ALA A 31 -2.68 8.49 -12.34
C ALA A 31 -2.89 6.97 -12.40
N SER A 32 -3.99 6.52 -11.80
CA SER A 32 -4.35 5.11 -11.70
C SER A 32 -4.76 4.69 -13.10
N LYS A 33 -3.76 4.32 -13.90
CA LYS A 33 -3.99 3.66 -15.17
C LYS A 33 -4.65 2.33 -14.81
N LYS A 34 -5.96 2.24 -15.03
CA LYS A 34 -6.72 1.01 -14.85
C LYS A 34 -6.14 -0.04 -15.80
N VAL A 35 -5.41 -1.00 -15.24
CA VAL A 35 -4.85 -2.13 -15.98
C VAL A 35 -6.01 -2.99 -16.49
N ASN A 36 -5.96 -3.39 -17.76
CA ASN A 36 -6.91 -4.36 -18.28
C ASN A 36 -6.43 -5.77 -17.93
N CYS A 37 -7.16 -6.45 -17.05
CA CYS A 37 -6.82 -7.82 -16.62
C CYS A 37 -7.54 -8.90 -17.44
N ASP A 38 -8.21 -8.58 -18.54
CA ASP A 38 -8.97 -9.54 -19.35
C ASP A 38 -8.06 -10.65 -19.92
N ASP A 39 -6.86 -10.28 -20.39
CA ASP A 39 -5.92 -11.22 -21.03
C ASP A 39 -5.31 -12.23 -20.05
N ALA A 40 -5.30 -11.92 -18.75
CA ALA A 40 -4.78 -12.82 -17.71
C ALA A 40 -5.60 -14.13 -17.56
N LEU A 41 -6.76 -14.25 -18.23
CA LEU A 41 -7.57 -15.47 -18.25
C LEU A 41 -7.01 -16.55 -19.17
N VAL A 42 -6.37 -16.17 -20.28
CA VAL A 42 -5.88 -17.10 -21.31
C VAL A 42 -4.40 -17.42 -21.08
N GLY A 43 -3.66 -16.48 -20.50
CA GLY A 43 -2.25 -16.62 -20.16
C GLY A 43 -1.51 -15.31 -20.41
N CYS A 44 -0.31 -15.17 -19.82
CA CYS A 44 0.46 -13.94 -19.93
C CYS A 44 1.60 -14.04 -20.95
N PRO A 45 1.83 -12.98 -21.75
CA PRO A 45 3.01 -12.92 -22.61
C PRO A 45 4.29 -12.88 -21.77
N LYS A 46 5.37 -13.46 -22.31
CA LYS A 46 6.70 -13.48 -21.67
C LYS A 46 7.50 -12.20 -22.00
N ILE A 47 6.88 -11.05 -21.81
CA ILE A 47 7.49 -9.73 -21.99
C ILE A 47 7.95 -9.23 -20.62
N TYR A 48 9.12 -8.61 -20.57
CA TYR A 48 9.63 -7.96 -19.36
C TYR A 48 9.37 -6.46 -19.44
N ASP A 49 8.36 -6.01 -18.70
CA ASP A 49 7.94 -4.61 -18.54
C ASP A 49 7.53 -4.40 -17.07
N PRO A 50 8.50 -4.26 -16.15
CA PRO A 50 8.26 -4.46 -14.73
C PRO A 50 7.35 -3.41 -14.11
N VAL A 51 6.42 -3.85 -13.26
CA VAL A 51 5.49 -2.98 -12.51
C VAL A 51 5.57 -3.24 -11.01
N CYS A 52 5.48 -2.18 -10.21
CA CYS A 52 5.43 -2.28 -8.76
C CYS A 52 3.98 -2.41 -8.28
N GLY A 53 3.66 -3.50 -7.59
CA GLY A 53 2.37 -3.72 -6.96
C GLY A 53 2.21 -2.91 -5.66
N MET A 54 0.97 -2.74 -5.22
CA MET A 54 0.68 -2.10 -3.94
C MET A 54 1.15 -2.92 -2.73
N ASP A 55 1.37 -4.23 -2.94
CA ASP A 55 1.98 -5.13 -1.96
C ASP A 55 3.52 -4.99 -1.91
N GLY A 56 4.10 -4.06 -2.67
CA GLY A 56 5.53 -3.81 -2.71
C GLY A 56 6.32 -4.84 -3.54
N ILE A 57 5.63 -5.77 -4.20
CA ILE A 57 6.25 -6.78 -5.06
C ILE A 57 6.40 -6.23 -6.48
N THR A 58 7.55 -6.48 -7.10
CA THR A 58 7.76 -6.17 -8.52
C THR A 58 7.36 -7.37 -9.37
N TYR A 59 6.46 -7.13 -10.32
CA TYR A 59 5.96 -8.12 -11.27
C TYR A 59 6.63 -7.95 -12.62
N SER A 60 6.87 -9.04 -13.35
CA SER A 60 7.57 -8.99 -14.65
C SER A 60 6.81 -8.19 -15.70
N ASN A 61 5.48 -8.15 -15.61
CA ASN A 61 4.60 -7.30 -16.41
C ASN A 61 3.21 -7.16 -15.76
N GLU A 62 2.40 -6.25 -16.29
CA GLU A 62 1.04 -5.98 -15.80
C GLU A 62 0.11 -7.20 -15.84
N CYS A 63 0.26 -8.07 -16.85
CA CYS A 63 -0.55 -9.30 -16.95
C CYS A 63 -0.22 -10.26 -15.80
N GLN A 64 1.07 -10.43 -15.48
CA GLN A 64 1.49 -11.29 -14.37
C GLN A 64 0.93 -10.78 -13.03
N LEU A 65 0.95 -9.46 -12.81
CA LEU A 65 0.32 -8.84 -11.65
C LEU A 65 -1.19 -9.18 -11.57
N CYS A 66 -1.92 -9.02 -12.68
CA CYS A 66 -3.33 -9.37 -12.75
C CYS A 66 -3.59 -10.86 -12.47
N PHE A 67 -2.76 -11.75 -13.02
CA PHE A 67 -2.87 -13.20 -12.84
C PHE A 67 -2.70 -13.58 -11.37
N GLU A 68 -1.64 -13.12 -10.72
CA GLU A 68 -1.37 -13.42 -9.31
C GLU A 68 -2.47 -12.87 -8.39
N ASN A 69 -2.99 -11.68 -8.66
CA ASN A 69 -4.11 -11.11 -7.90
C ASN A 69 -5.40 -11.95 -8.03
N ARG A 70 -5.70 -12.52 -9.20
CA ARG A 70 -6.84 -13.42 -9.39
C ARG A 70 -6.66 -14.73 -8.61
N VAL A 71 -5.46 -15.31 -8.62
CA VAL A 71 -5.15 -16.54 -7.87
C VAL A 71 -5.28 -16.29 -6.36
N LYS A 72 -4.67 -15.20 -5.84
CA LYS A 72 -4.79 -14.79 -4.44
C LYS A 72 -6.25 -14.62 -4.02
N HIS A 73 -7.09 -14.02 -4.88
CA HIS A 73 -8.52 -13.89 -4.63
C HIS A 73 -9.23 -15.26 -4.54
N SER A 74 -8.90 -16.19 -5.41
CA SER A 74 -9.42 -17.57 -5.37
C SER A 74 -9.00 -18.31 -4.09
N GLU A 75 -7.74 -18.18 -3.68
CA GLU A 75 -7.23 -18.83 -2.47
C GLU A 75 -7.82 -18.23 -1.19
N ASN A 76 -7.94 -16.91 -1.13
CA ASN A 76 -8.58 -16.24 0.01
C ASN A 76 -10.04 -16.67 0.16
N MET A 77 -10.74 -16.91 -0.96
CA MET A 77 -12.10 -17.43 -0.94
C MET A 77 -12.17 -18.87 -0.41
N SER A 78 -11.21 -19.73 -0.77
CA SER A 78 -11.10 -21.08 -0.19
C SER A 78 -10.73 -21.06 1.29
N LYS A 79 -9.81 -20.18 1.71
CA LYS A 79 -9.48 -20.00 3.13
C LYS A 79 -10.69 -19.54 3.93
N MET A 80 -11.49 -18.61 3.40
CA MET A 80 -12.69 -18.12 4.06
C MET A 80 -13.76 -19.22 4.22
N LEU A 81 -13.96 -20.06 3.19
CA LEU A 81 -14.83 -21.24 3.25
C LEU A 81 -14.35 -22.28 4.28
N ASN A 82 -13.04 -22.46 4.40
CA ASN A 82 -12.46 -23.39 5.37
C ASN A 82 -12.48 -22.83 6.79
N THR A 83 -12.35 -21.50 6.99
CA THR A 83 -12.48 -20.88 8.31
C THR A 83 -13.91 -20.99 8.84
N LEU A 84 -14.92 -20.76 7.99
CA LEU A 84 -16.34 -20.89 8.36
C LEU A 84 -16.76 -22.31 8.76
N SER A 85 -15.99 -23.34 8.41
CA SER A 85 -16.24 -24.73 8.80
C SER A 85 -15.52 -25.18 10.08
N PHE A 86 -14.62 -24.36 10.64
CA PHE A 86 -14.06 -24.56 11.99
C PHE A 86 -14.82 -23.81 13.09
N ASP A 87 -15.65 -22.82 12.72
CA ASP A 87 -16.50 -22.05 13.64
C ASP A 87 -17.93 -22.63 13.81
N LEU A 88 -18.23 -23.81 13.24
CA LEU A 88 -19.49 -24.55 13.44
C LEU A 88 -19.28 -25.88 14.18
#